data_AF-A0A9P3MN08-F1
#
_entry.id   AF-A0A9P3MN08-F1
#
_cell.length_a   1.000
_cell.length_b   1.000
_cell.length_c   1.000
_cell.angle_alpha   90.00
_cell.angle_beta   90.00
_cell.angle_gamma   90.00
#
_symmetry.space_group_name_H-M   'P 1'
#
loop_
_entity.id
_entity.type
_entity.pdbx_description
1 polymer ?
#
loop_
_entity_poly.entity_id
_entity_poly.type
_entity_poly.pdbx_seq_one_letter_code
_entity_poly.pdbx_strand_id
1 'polypeptide(L)'
;MQHILASPYLGISCDESTDHTRGKHLIVYLTFLRAHRVVTEFFALLTVEKCDAASLLTVLLAHLRATGIDLSRITGMSTDDASVMVGRDNGLVARLREHIPHLISSCYIAHREALAVKDAATASPDFDMVDLVIRTLADLLGRSCVWSQRFKYLQRAIHNTNLEVQGIHTVRWLSRGEAVRRLCKVLGAAIILFHEYGHELYEVVICYKFQFCLYFLADVLGVMNELNLKFQKREVDVTEVTKDIDEATGDLRHRYLECGEVFGGGVEGTWLSAFLAVYGRGGSKRVKVRGIDGNPVTHTYTMHEKQIDGHAFHSKYPDCERLCTQFTKDTISFLKTRMLDLNNLAPTKLFRVSKWPRMKQQREKKLKEYLHGCSALFDNRLSGFALQATQKVLVTWAPQMLSHHADEGFHQGLTNYLGSTESTLRALSCRLAQWSVNEASRGRTSSSHGCGVRCAMRASSS
;
A
#
# COMPACT_ATOMS: atom_id res chain seq x y z
N MET A 1 -4.35 -29.29 6.14
CA MET A 1 -5.48 -29.74 5.30
C MET A 1 -6.80 -29.86 6.04
N GLN A 2 -6.91 -30.64 7.13
CA GLN A 2 -8.19 -30.85 7.84
C GLN A 2 -8.92 -29.55 8.24
N HIS A 3 -8.19 -28.56 8.78
CA HIS A 3 -8.78 -27.26 9.13
C HIS A 3 -9.29 -26.45 7.92
N ILE A 4 -8.67 -26.62 6.75
CA ILE A 4 -9.07 -25.93 5.52
C ILE A 4 -10.39 -26.53 5.03
N LEU A 5 -10.47 -27.87 4.98
CA LEU A 5 -11.67 -28.60 4.55
C LEU A 5 -12.85 -28.45 5.52
N ALA A 6 -12.57 -28.20 6.82
CA ALA A 6 -13.57 -27.92 7.83
C ALA A 6 -14.07 -26.47 7.82
N SER A 7 -13.36 -25.54 7.17
CA SER A 7 -13.75 -24.14 7.12
C SER A 7 -15.00 -23.97 6.25
N PRO A 8 -16.02 -23.22 6.71
CA PRO A 8 -17.23 -22.95 5.92
C PRO A 8 -16.95 -21.99 4.75
N TYR A 9 -15.94 -21.13 4.89
CA TYR A 9 -15.56 -20.13 3.89
C TYR A 9 -14.05 -20.14 3.66
N LEU A 10 -13.65 -19.87 2.42
CA LEU A 10 -12.26 -19.81 1.99
C LEU A 10 -12.02 -18.52 1.20
N GLY A 11 -10.90 -17.87 1.50
CA GLY A 11 -10.29 -16.84 0.66
C GLY A 11 -9.07 -17.43 -0.04
N ILE A 12 -8.85 -17.05 -1.29
CA ILE A 12 -7.68 -17.42 -2.07
C ILE A 12 -6.85 -16.18 -2.34
N SER A 13 -5.55 -16.29 -2.20
CA SER A 13 -4.61 -15.19 -2.38
C SER A 13 -3.54 -15.67 -3.35
N CYS A 14 -3.48 -15.07 -4.54
CA CYS A 14 -2.58 -15.49 -5.62
C CYS A 14 -1.58 -14.40 -5.99
N ASP A 15 -0.36 -14.82 -6.32
CA ASP A 15 0.70 -13.95 -6.85
C ASP A 15 1.48 -14.69 -7.94
N GLU A 16 1.82 -14.00 -9.03
CA GLU A 16 2.61 -14.58 -10.13
C GLU A 16 4.09 -14.26 -9.95
N SER A 17 4.96 -15.24 -10.22
CA SER A 17 6.40 -15.03 -10.08
C SER A 17 7.18 -15.77 -11.16
N THR A 18 8.36 -15.25 -11.47
CA THR A 18 9.33 -15.90 -12.35
C THR A 18 10.62 -16.11 -11.56
N ASP A 19 11.10 -17.36 -11.51
CA ASP A 19 12.34 -17.69 -10.81
C ASP A 19 13.60 -17.32 -11.64
N HIS A 20 14.77 -17.49 -11.04
CA HIS A 20 16.06 -17.18 -11.68
C HIS A 20 16.40 -18.10 -12.87
N THR A 21 15.78 -19.29 -12.96
CA THR A 21 15.87 -20.20 -14.10
C THR A 21 14.84 -19.88 -15.19
N ARG A 22 14.07 -18.80 -15.02
CA ARG A 22 12.96 -18.36 -15.89
C ARG A 22 11.73 -19.28 -15.84
N GLY A 23 11.64 -20.14 -14.82
CA GLY A 23 10.45 -20.91 -14.51
C GLY A 23 9.34 -19.97 -14.01
N LYS A 24 8.12 -20.17 -14.49
CA LYS A 24 6.96 -19.37 -14.12
C LYS A 24 6.14 -20.11 -13.07
N HIS A 25 5.71 -19.40 -12.03
CA HIS A 25 5.00 -19.98 -10.90
C HIS A 25 3.81 -19.12 -10.48
N LEU A 26 2.79 -19.79 -9.96
CA LEU A 26 1.66 -19.20 -9.26
C LEU A 26 1.75 -19.57 -7.79
N ILE A 27 2.00 -18.58 -6.95
CA ILE A 27 1.99 -18.73 -5.49
C ILE A 27 0.56 -18.62 -5.02
N VAL A 28 0.11 -19.57 -4.20
CA VAL A 28 -1.25 -19.62 -3.66
C VAL A 28 -1.21 -19.68 -2.14
N TYR A 29 -1.94 -18.78 -1.51
CA TYR A 29 -2.25 -18.78 -0.08
C TYR A 29 -3.74 -19.00 0.11
N LEU A 30 -4.11 -19.67 1.21
CA LEU A 30 -5.50 -19.83 1.61
C LEU A 30 -5.75 -19.12 2.93
N THR A 31 -6.83 -18.35 2.95
CA THR A 31 -7.37 -17.71 4.15
C THR A 31 -8.61 -18.48 4.60
N PHE A 32 -8.62 -19.00 5.82
CA PHE A 32 -9.70 -19.85 6.32
C PHE A 32 -9.90 -19.70 7.83
N LEU A 33 -10.99 -20.26 8.37
CA LEU A 33 -11.29 -20.21 9.80
C LEU A 33 -10.68 -21.42 10.53
N ARG A 34 -9.82 -21.16 11.52
CA ARG A 34 -9.30 -22.17 12.46
C ARG A 34 -9.59 -21.70 13.88
N ALA A 35 -10.40 -22.46 14.62
CA ALA A 35 -10.75 -22.16 16.03
C ALA A 35 -11.24 -20.70 16.24
N HIS A 36 -12.14 -20.24 15.37
CA HIS A 36 -12.69 -18.88 15.36
C HIS A 36 -11.69 -17.76 15.08
N ARG A 37 -10.51 -18.09 14.54
CA ARG A 37 -9.53 -17.13 14.02
C ARG A 37 -9.43 -17.24 12.51
N VAL A 38 -9.29 -16.10 11.84
CA VAL A 38 -8.94 -16.06 10.42
C VAL A 38 -7.45 -16.35 10.31
N VAL A 39 -7.07 -17.35 9.53
CA VAL A 39 -5.68 -17.73 9.34
C VAL A 39 -5.39 -17.78 7.86
N THR A 40 -4.35 -17.06 7.43
CA THR A 40 -3.74 -17.20 6.10
C THR A 40 -2.51 -18.09 6.20
N GLU A 41 -2.48 -19.16 5.41
CA GLU A 41 -1.34 -20.09 5.32
C GLU A 41 -0.94 -20.28 3.84
N PHE A 42 0.36 -20.49 3.61
CA PHE A 42 0.86 -20.92 2.32
C PHE A 42 0.21 -22.25 1.95
N PHE A 43 -0.31 -22.33 0.73
CA PHE A 43 -1.01 -23.50 0.24
C PHE A 43 -0.21 -24.24 -0.81
N ALA A 44 0.23 -23.54 -1.86
CA ALA A 44 0.96 -24.16 -2.95
C ALA A 44 1.84 -23.17 -3.71
N LEU A 45 2.91 -23.70 -4.31
CA LEU A 45 3.70 -23.05 -5.35
C LEU A 45 3.52 -23.89 -6.62
N LEU A 46 2.71 -23.39 -7.54
CA LEU A 46 2.29 -24.14 -8.72
C LEU A 46 3.12 -23.71 -9.92
N THR A 47 3.81 -24.64 -10.56
CA THR A 47 4.53 -24.35 -11.82
C THR A 47 3.52 -24.21 -12.97
N VAL A 48 3.71 -23.17 -13.77
CA VAL A 48 2.85 -22.86 -14.91
C VAL A 48 3.70 -22.73 -16.16
N GLU A 49 3.23 -23.26 -17.29
CA GLU A 49 3.94 -23.16 -18.56
C GLU A 49 3.90 -21.72 -19.11
N LYS A 50 2.75 -21.06 -18.93
CA LYS A 50 2.49 -19.68 -19.35
C LYS A 50 1.82 -18.90 -18.23
N CYS A 51 2.24 -17.65 -18.03
CA CYS A 51 1.54 -16.68 -17.16
C CYS A 51 0.45 -15.96 -17.97
N ASP A 52 -0.48 -16.73 -18.55
CA ASP A 52 -1.73 -16.19 -19.07
C ASP A 52 -2.89 -16.68 -18.20
N ALA A 53 -3.98 -15.91 -18.18
CA ALA A 53 -5.08 -16.16 -17.25
C ALA A 53 -5.71 -17.55 -17.40
N ALA A 54 -5.73 -18.10 -18.63
CA ALA A 54 -6.28 -19.41 -18.90
C ALA A 54 -5.40 -20.51 -18.27
N SER A 55 -4.09 -20.44 -18.49
CA SER A 55 -3.11 -21.37 -17.94
C SER A 55 -3.10 -21.33 -16.41
N LEU A 56 -3.13 -20.13 -15.83
CA LEU A 56 -3.22 -19.93 -14.38
C LEU A 56 -4.50 -20.56 -13.81
N LEU A 57 -5.65 -20.34 -14.46
CA LEU A 57 -6.93 -20.90 -14.03
C LEU A 57 -6.92 -22.43 -14.06
N THR A 58 -6.43 -23.03 -15.16
CA THR A 58 -6.40 -24.48 -15.31
C THR A 58 -5.59 -25.13 -14.20
N VAL A 59 -4.38 -24.60 -13.92
CA VAL A 59 -3.51 -25.13 -12.88
C VAL A 59 -4.11 -24.92 -11.48
N LEU A 60 -4.70 -23.74 -11.21
CA LEU A 60 -5.37 -23.46 -9.95
C LEU A 60 -6.57 -24.38 -9.69
N LEU A 61 -7.48 -24.53 -10.66
CA LEU A 61 -8.67 -25.37 -10.53
C LEU A 61 -8.30 -26.85 -10.40
N ALA A 62 -7.32 -27.33 -11.16
CA ALA A 62 -6.83 -28.69 -11.04
C ALA A 62 -6.32 -28.98 -9.62
N HIS A 63 -5.54 -28.06 -9.05
CA HIS A 63 -5.00 -28.20 -7.71
C HIS A 63 -6.07 -28.12 -6.60
N LEU A 64 -7.02 -27.18 -6.71
CA LEU A 64 -8.15 -27.06 -5.77
C LEU A 64 -9.03 -28.33 -5.78
N ARG A 65 -9.32 -28.88 -6.96
CA ARG A 65 -10.11 -30.11 -7.09
C ARG A 65 -9.35 -31.32 -6.55
N ALA A 66 -8.06 -31.45 -6.86
CA ALA A 66 -7.23 -32.55 -6.37
C ALA A 66 -7.10 -32.57 -4.85
N THR A 67 -7.20 -31.41 -4.20
CA THR A 67 -7.16 -31.28 -2.73
C THR A 67 -8.52 -31.45 -2.06
N GLY A 68 -9.59 -31.68 -2.82
CA GLY A 68 -10.96 -31.86 -2.32
C GLY A 68 -11.63 -30.58 -1.83
N ILE A 69 -11.13 -29.41 -2.25
CA ILE A 69 -11.73 -28.12 -1.91
C ILE A 69 -12.99 -27.90 -2.75
N ASP A 70 -14.10 -27.70 -2.08
CA ASP A 70 -15.37 -27.32 -2.68
C ASP A 70 -15.33 -25.84 -3.12
N LEU A 71 -15.40 -25.61 -4.42
CA LEU A 71 -15.32 -24.27 -5.01
C LEU A 71 -16.43 -23.33 -4.53
N SER A 72 -17.60 -23.87 -4.14
CA SER A 72 -18.71 -23.05 -3.64
C SER A 72 -18.37 -22.33 -2.33
N ARG A 73 -17.39 -22.84 -1.56
CA ARG A 73 -16.94 -22.25 -0.30
C ARG A 73 -15.93 -21.13 -0.49
N ILE A 74 -15.38 -20.98 -1.69
CA ILE A 74 -14.49 -19.86 -2.00
C ILE A 74 -15.35 -18.62 -2.17
N THR A 75 -15.14 -17.65 -1.30
CA THR A 75 -15.90 -16.40 -1.29
C THR A 75 -15.06 -15.23 -1.78
N GLY A 76 -13.75 -15.25 -1.56
CA GLY A 76 -12.86 -14.15 -1.91
C GLY A 76 -11.61 -14.60 -2.65
N MET A 77 -11.13 -13.74 -3.55
CA MET A 77 -9.84 -13.83 -4.19
C MET A 77 -9.07 -12.52 -4.03
N SER A 78 -7.79 -12.58 -3.67
CA SER A 78 -6.89 -11.43 -3.70
C SER A 78 -5.72 -11.65 -4.66
N THR A 79 -5.46 -10.67 -5.51
CA THR A 79 -4.38 -10.72 -6.51
C THR A 79 -3.65 -9.38 -6.59
N ASP A 80 -2.53 -9.33 -7.30
CA ASP A 80 -1.98 -8.06 -7.78
C ASP A 80 -2.92 -7.42 -8.83
N ASP A 81 -2.60 -6.19 -9.25
CA ASP A 81 -3.40 -5.43 -10.22
C ASP A 81 -2.95 -5.69 -11.67
N ALA A 82 -2.24 -6.80 -11.92
CA ALA A 82 -1.78 -7.16 -13.25
C ALA A 82 -2.96 -7.48 -14.17
N SER A 83 -2.87 -7.10 -15.45
CA SER A 83 -3.93 -7.33 -16.43
C SER A 83 -4.29 -8.82 -16.59
N VAL A 84 -3.31 -9.71 -16.42
CA VAL A 84 -3.48 -11.17 -16.41
C VAL A 84 -4.35 -11.62 -15.23
N MET A 85 -4.28 -10.95 -14.09
CA MET A 85 -5.03 -11.31 -12.88
C MET A 85 -6.43 -10.67 -12.86
N VAL A 86 -6.52 -9.36 -13.10
CA VAL A 86 -7.75 -8.55 -12.90
C VAL A 86 -8.39 -8.01 -14.17
N GLY A 87 -7.86 -8.37 -15.34
CA GLY A 87 -8.40 -7.98 -16.65
C GLY A 87 -9.90 -8.27 -16.75
N ARG A 88 -10.66 -7.30 -17.30
CA ARG A 88 -12.13 -7.32 -17.29
C ARG A 88 -12.72 -8.59 -17.92
N ASP A 89 -12.23 -8.96 -19.11
CA ASP A 89 -12.80 -10.04 -19.91
C ASP A 89 -11.89 -11.28 -19.93
N ASN A 90 -10.59 -11.09 -19.71
CA ASN A 90 -9.58 -12.14 -19.88
C ASN A 90 -8.67 -12.31 -18.64
N GLY A 91 -8.98 -11.68 -17.51
CA GLY A 91 -8.21 -11.87 -16.27
C GLY A 91 -8.56 -13.19 -15.57
N LEU A 92 -7.64 -13.70 -14.74
CA LEU A 92 -7.84 -14.89 -13.91
C LEU A 92 -9.11 -14.77 -13.06
N VAL A 93 -9.33 -13.61 -12.44
CA VAL A 93 -10.52 -13.32 -11.63
C VAL A 93 -11.80 -13.41 -12.46
N ALA A 94 -11.82 -12.84 -13.66
CA ALA A 94 -12.99 -12.85 -14.54
C ALA A 94 -13.37 -14.27 -14.95
N ARG A 95 -12.38 -15.09 -15.30
CA ARG A 95 -12.59 -16.49 -15.69
C ARG A 95 -12.93 -17.39 -14.49
N LEU A 96 -12.38 -17.10 -13.30
CA LEU A 96 -12.73 -17.85 -12.09
C LEU A 96 -14.19 -17.57 -11.67
N ARG A 97 -14.71 -16.36 -11.93
CA ARG A 97 -16.14 -16.03 -11.70
C ARG A 97 -17.10 -16.87 -12.53
N GLU A 98 -16.71 -17.35 -13.71
CA GLU A 98 -17.53 -18.27 -14.50
C GLU A 98 -17.78 -19.60 -13.76
N HIS A 99 -16.85 -19.97 -12.87
CA HIS A 99 -16.95 -21.18 -12.04
C HIS A 99 -17.52 -20.89 -10.64
N ILE A 100 -17.34 -19.66 -10.15
CA ILE A 100 -17.71 -19.20 -8.81
C ILE A 100 -18.42 -17.84 -8.96
N PRO A 101 -19.71 -17.82 -9.32
CA PRO A 101 -20.41 -16.58 -9.67
C PRO A 101 -20.46 -15.54 -8.53
N HIS A 102 -20.44 -16.01 -7.27
CA HIS A 102 -20.42 -15.17 -6.07
C HIS A 102 -19.00 -14.72 -5.66
N LEU A 103 -17.98 -14.94 -6.48
CA LEU A 103 -16.59 -14.61 -6.15
C LEU A 103 -16.34 -13.10 -6.08
N ILE A 104 -15.78 -12.72 -4.94
CA ILE A 104 -15.38 -11.38 -4.60
C ILE A 104 -13.89 -11.23 -4.88
N SER A 105 -13.45 -10.13 -5.51
CA SER A 105 -12.05 -9.99 -5.91
C SER A 105 -11.44 -8.66 -5.47
N SER A 106 -10.46 -8.69 -4.58
CA SER A 106 -9.76 -7.49 -4.15
C SER A 106 -8.32 -7.44 -4.62
N CYS A 107 -7.83 -6.28 -5.06
CA CYS A 107 -6.41 -6.12 -5.31
C CYS A 107 -5.67 -5.87 -3.98
N TYR A 108 -4.42 -6.34 -3.84
CA TYR A 108 -3.61 -6.09 -2.65
C TYR A 108 -3.41 -4.59 -2.42
N ILE A 109 -3.79 -4.11 -1.22
CA ILE A 109 -3.74 -2.69 -0.86
C ILE A 109 -2.30 -2.17 -0.90
N ALA A 110 -1.34 -2.96 -0.43
CA ALA A 110 0.09 -2.63 -0.52
C ALA A 110 0.55 -2.45 -1.98
N HIS A 111 0.03 -3.23 -2.92
CA HIS A 111 0.37 -3.10 -4.34
C HIS A 111 -0.26 -1.84 -4.94
N ARG A 112 -1.52 -1.54 -4.61
CA ARG A 112 -2.22 -0.32 -5.05
C ARG A 112 -1.51 0.95 -4.57
N GLU A 113 -1.02 0.95 -3.33
CA GLU A 113 -0.21 2.03 -2.77
C GLU A 113 1.10 2.17 -3.57
N ALA A 114 1.85 1.08 -3.77
CA ALA A 114 3.09 1.11 -4.53
C ALA A 114 2.91 1.62 -5.96
N LEU A 115 1.81 1.23 -6.63
CA LEU A 115 1.45 1.76 -7.95
C LEU A 115 1.12 3.25 -7.90
N ALA A 116 0.50 3.76 -6.85
CA ALA A 116 0.22 5.19 -6.72
C ALA A 116 1.51 6.02 -6.70
N VAL A 117 2.51 5.58 -5.96
CA VAL A 117 3.80 6.29 -5.91
C VAL A 117 4.60 6.11 -7.21
N LYS A 118 4.48 4.95 -7.86
CA LYS A 118 5.05 4.74 -9.21
C LYS A 118 4.43 5.69 -10.24
N ASP A 119 3.11 5.88 -10.20
CA ASP A 119 2.41 6.80 -11.12
C ASP A 119 2.85 8.24 -10.87
N ALA A 120 3.00 8.65 -9.59
CA ALA A 120 3.54 9.96 -9.23
C ALA A 120 4.97 10.18 -9.74
N ALA A 121 5.84 9.16 -9.64
CA ALA A 121 7.19 9.21 -10.19
C ALA A 121 7.18 9.32 -11.72
N THR A 122 6.30 8.58 -12.38
CA THR A 122 6.16 8.63 -13.86
C THR A 122 5.70 10.00 -14.34
N ALA A 123 4.87 10.70 -13.54
CA ALA A 123 4.43 12.07 -13.82
C ALA A 123 5.54 13.12 -13.57
N SER A 124 6.62 12.76 -12.89
CA SER A 124 7.71 13.67 -12.49
C SER A 124 9.08 13.14 -12.94
N PRO A 125 9.43 13.27 -14.24
CA PRO A 125 10.64 12.67 -14.83
C PRO A 125 11.94 13.19 -14.22
N ASP A 126 11.93 14.34 -13.54
CA ASP A 126 13.10 14.84 -12.80
C ASP A 126 13.64 13.86 -11.74
N PHE A 127 12.79 12.98 -11.21
CA PHE A 127 13.21 11.96 -10.24
C PHE A 127 13.88 10.73 -10.89
N ASP A 128 13.82 10.57 -12.21
CA ASP A 128 14.46 9.44 -12.91
C ASP A 128 15.98 9.46 -12.78
N MET A 129 16.58 10.63 -12.58
CA MET A 129 18.02 10.73 -12.34
C MET A 129 18.45 10.15 -10.99
N VAL A 130 17.58 10.18 -9.97
CA VAL A 130 17.85 9.48 -8.71
C VAL A 130 17.99 7.99 -8.96
N ASP A 131 17.08 7.43 -9.76
CA ASP A 131 17.12 6.01 -10.13
C ASP A 131 18.31 5.68 -11.03
N LEU A 132 18.71 6.58 -11.94
CA LEU A 132 19.89 6.39 -12.77
C LEU A 132 21.17 6.35 -11.94
N VAL A 133 21.33 7.28 -10.99
CA VAL A 133 22.49 7.30 -10.09
C VAL A 133 22.57 6.04 -9.26
N ILE A 134 21.45 5.60 -8.66
CA ILE A 134 21.41 4.37 -7.86
C ILE A 134 21.75 3.14 -8.70
N ARG A 135 21.14 2.99 -9.89
CA ARG A 135 21.42 1.86 -10.79
C ARG A 135 22.87 1.83 -11.24
N THR A 136 23.40 2.98 -11.64
CA THR A 136 24.79 3.09 -12.11
C THR A 136 25.78 2.79 -11.00
N LEU A 137 25.52 3.29 -9.79
CA LEU A 137 26.34 2.98 -8.62
C LEU A 137 26.27 1.48 -8.28
N ALA A 138 25.08 0.88 -8.25
CA ALA A 138 24.92 -0.54 -7.98
C ALA A 138 25.62 -1.42 -9.04
N ASP A 139 25.50 -1.08 -10.32
CA ASP A 139 26.15 -1.79 -11.43
C ASP A 139 27.67 -1.68 -11.36
N LEU A 140 28.21 -0.48 -11.09
CA LEU A 140 29.64 -0.27 -10.95
C LEU A 140 30.23 -1.13 -9.81
N LEU A 141 29.57 -1.12 -8.66
CA LEU A 141 30.00 -1.86 -7.48
C LEU A 141 29.79 -3.38 -7.62
N GLY A 142 28.80 -3.80 -8.40
CA GLY A 142 28.53 -5.20 -8.70
C GLY A 142 29.51 -5.79 -9.72
N ARG A 143 29.97 -5.00 -10.69
CA ARG A 143 30.87 -5.45 -11.77
C ARG A 143 32.35 -5.35 -11.41
N SER A 144 32.74 -4.41 -10.56
CA SER A 144 34.15 -4.18 -10.22
C SER A 144 34.44 -4.42 -8.76
N CYS A 145 35.24 -5.46 -8.48
CA CYS A 145 35.74 -5.72 -7.13
C CYS A 145 36.62 -4.59 -6.60
N VAL A 146 37.41 -3.93 -7.47
CA VAL A 146 38.28 -2.80 -7.13
C VAL A 146 37.45 -1.61 -6.67
N TRP A 147 36.45 -1.20 -7.45
CA TRP A 147 35.60 -0.06 -7.09
C TRP A 147 34.68 -0.39 -5.91
N SER A 148 34.23 -1.64 -5.77
CA SER A 148 33.52 -2.11 -4.59
C SER A 148 34.36 -1.97 -3.32
N GLN A 149 35.61 -2.42 -3.35
CA GLN A 149 36.52 -2.29 -2.21
C GLN A 149 36.87 -0.82 -1.92
N ARG A 150 37.11 -0.03 -2.97
CA ARG A 150 37.35 1.42 -2.84
C ARG A 150 36.16 2.12 -2.20
N PHE A 151 34.95 1.79 -2.61
CA PHE A 151 33.74 2.36 -2.03
C PHE A 151 33.54 1.96 -0.56
N LYS A 152 33.81 0.71 -0.18
CA LYS A 152 33.78 0.28 1.23
C LYS A 152 34.80 1.05 2.08
N TYR A 153 35.99 1.30 1.54
CA TYR A 153 36.99 2.15 2.19
C TYR A 153 36.47 3.58 2.38
N LEU A 154 35.93 4.20 1.33
CA LEU A 154 35.35 5.54 1.39
C LEU A 154 34.20 5.64 2.39
N GLN A 155 33.30 4.65 2.44
CA GLN A 155 32.20 4.62 3.41
C GLN A 155 32.70 4.58 4.86
N ARG A 156 33.71 3.75 5.15
CA ARG A 156 34.33 3.71 6.49
C ARG A 156 35.01 5.03 6.83
N ALA A 157 35.66 5.65 5.84
CA ALA A 157 36.35 6.93 5.95
C ALA A 157 35.45 8.09 6.31
N ILE A 158 34.30 8.15 5.67
CA ILE A 158 33.49 9.35 5.69
C ILE A 158 32.35 9.23 6.67
N HIS A 159 31.72 8.05 6.68
CA HIS A 159 30.45 7.83 7.34
C HIS A 159 30.58 6.87 8.53
N ASN A 160 31.76 6.25 8.71
CA ASN A 160 31.95 5.15 9.65
C ASN A 160 30.90 4.03 9.44
N THR A 161 30.61 3.71 8.17
CA THR A 161 29.65 2.67 7.78
C THR A 161 30.22 1.73 6.72
N ASN A 162 29.50 0.64 6.46
CA ASN A 162 29.80 -0.30 5.39
C ASN A 162 28.49 -0.85 4.82
N LEU A 163 27.68 0.05 4.25
CA LEU A 163 26.38 -0.27 3.67
C LEU A 163 26.55 -0.79 2.25
N GLU A 164 25.85 -1.88 1.96
CA GLU A 164 25.72 -2.36 0.59
C GLU A 164 24.71 -1.50 -0.16
N VAL A 165 25.07 -1.05 -1.36
CA VAL A 165 24.16 -0.31 -2.24
C VAL A 165 23.11 -1.27 -2.76
N GLN A 166 21.84 -0.97 -2.54
CA GLN A 166 20.75 -1.77 -3.08
C GLN A 166 20.41 -1.31 -4.49
N GLY A 167 20.29 -2.28 -5.40
CA GLY A 167 19.69 -2.04 -6.70
C GLY A 167 18.20 -1.75 -6.59
N ILE A 168 17.69 -0.88 -7.47
CA ILE A 168 16.26 -0.63 -7.58
C ILE A 168 15.63 -1.80 -8.35
N HIS A 169 14.65 -2.47 -7.73
CA HIS A 169 13.85 -3.48 -8.41
C HIS A 169 12.55 -2.88 -8.93
N THR A 170 12.22 -3.15 -10.20
CA THR A 170 11.01 -2.63 -10.87
C THR A 170 9.69 -3.03 -10.22
N VAL A 171 9.66 -4.18 -9.53
CA VAL A 171 8.47 -4.78 -8.91
C VAL A 171 8.40 -4.63 -7.39
N ARG A 172 9.51 -4.28 -6.71
CA ARG A 172 9.56 -4.21 -5.24
C ARG A 172 9.72 -2.77 -4.80
N TRP A 173 8.62 -2.03 -4.74
CA TRP A 173 8.64 -0.60 -4.43
C TRP A 173 9.34 -0.25 -3.10
N LEU A 174 9.14 -1.06 -2.05
CA LEU A 174 9.87 -0.91 -0.77
C LEU A 174 11.39 -0.85 -0.93
N SER A 175 11.95 -1.60 -1.90
CA SER A 175 13.40 -1.59 -2.19
C SER A 175 13.87 -0.25 -2.74
N ARG A 176 13.02 0.49 -3.46
CA ARG A 176 13.35 1.82 -3.98
C ARG A 176 13.53 2.81 -2.85
N GLY A 177 12.61 2.85 -1.89
CA GLY A 177 12.72 3.75 -0.74
C GLY A 177 13.95 3.46 0.12
N GLU A 178 14.29 2.19 0.33
CA GLU A 178 15.53 1.83 1.05
C GLU A 178 16.79 2.17 0.24
N ALA A 179 16.79 1.94 -1.08
CA ALA A 179 17.92 2.32 -1.94
C ALA A 179 18.17 3.84 -1.91
N VAL A 180 17.11 4.65 -1.96
CA VAL A 180 17.17 6.11 -1.83
C VAL A 180 17.73 6.52 -0.46
N ARG A 181 17.21 5.96 0.65
CA ARG A 181 17.72 6.24 2.00
C ARG A 181 19.18 5.84 2.17
N ARG A 182 19.61 4.71 1.59
CA ARG A 182 21.01 4.29 1.61
C ARG A 182 21.88 5.26 0.84
N LEU A 183 21.46 5.70 -0.34
CA LEU A 183 22.21 6.69 -1.10
C LEU A 183 22.38 7.98 -0.30
N CYS A 184 21.34 8.48 0.39
CA CYS A 184 21.46 9.64 1.29
C CYS A 184 22.57 9.45 2.34
N LYS A 185 22.67 8.26 2.95
CA LYS A 185 23.69 7.95 3.97
C LYS A 185 25.11 7.90 3.41
N VAL A 186 25.27 7.46 2.17
CA VAL A 186 26.60 7.23 1.56
C VAL A 186 26.96 8.25 0.48
N LEU A 187 26.15 9.29 0.29
CA LEU A 187 26.27 10.24 -0.82
C LEU A 187 27.69 10.83 -0.92
N GLY A 188 28.29 11.21 0.21
CA GLY A 188 29.66 11.74 0.22
C GLY A 188 30.71 10.75 -0.33
N ALA A 189 30.54 9.45 -0.08
CA ALA A 189 31.41 8.42 -0.64
C ALA A 189 31.13 8.21 -2.13
N ALA A 190 29.87 8.29 -2.55
CA ALA A 190 29.47 8.14 -3.95
C ALA A 190 30.00 9.29 -4.81
N ILE A 191 29.98 10.53 -4.31
CA ILE A 191 30.54 11.71 -4.99
C ILE A 191 32.03 11.50 -5.27
N ILE A 192 32.80 11.10 -4.25
CA ILE A 192 34.24 10.88 -4.41
C ILE A 192 34.51 9.72 -5.36
N LEU A 193 33.72 8.63 -5.27
CA LEU A 193 33.85 7.50 -6.16
C LEU A 193 33.62 7.89 -7.62
N PHE A 194 32.55 8.64 -7.93
CA PHE A 194 32.27 9.09 -9.30
C PHE A 194 33.35 10.05 -9.83
N HIS A 195 33.90 10.91 -8.96
CA HIS A 195 35.02 11.78 -9.31
C HIS A 195 36.28 10.96 -9.65
N GLU A 196 36.66 10.00 -8.80
CA GLU A 196 37.84 9.14 -9.01
C GLU A 196 37.68 8.23 -10.23
N TYR A 197 36.45 7.78 -10.50
CA TYR A 197 36.13 6.98 -11.69
C TYR A 197 36.13 7.81 -12.97
N GLY A 198 35.94 9.13 -12.89
CA GLY A 198 35.74 10.00 -14.05
C GLY A 198 34.38 9.80 -14.71
N HIS A 199 33.32 9.49 -13.93
CA HIS A 199 31.97 9.28 -14.46
C HIS A 199 31.25 10.62 -14.69
N GLU A 200 30.49 10.75 -15.79
CA GLU A 200 29.67 11.94 -16.10
C GLU A 200 28.67 12.30 -14.99
N LEU A 201 28.17 11.28 -14.29
CA LEU A 201 27.27 11.43 -13.14
C LEU A 201 27.89 12.17 -11.95
N TYR A 202 29.22 12.36 -11.91
CA TYR A 202 29.86 13.21 -10.91
C TYR A 202 29.22 14.61 -10.88
N GLU A 203 29.03 15.22 -12.05
CA GLU A 203 28.42 16.55 -12.16
C GLU A 203 26.96 16.54 -11.66
N VAL A 204 26.24 15.45 -11.92
CA VAL A 204 24.85 15.29 -11.46
C VAL A 204 24.77 15.20 -9.94
N VAL A 205 25.62 14.36 -9.31
CA VAL A 205 25.53 14.14 -7.86
C VAL A 205 25.98 15.33 -7.01
N ILE A 206 26.78 16.24 -7.58
CA ILE A 206 27.15 17.52 -6.93
C ILE A 206 26.16 18.65 -7.24
N CYS A 207 25.11 18.41 -8.02
CA CYS A 207 24.11 19.41 -8.33
C CYS A 207 23.14 19.64 -7.14
N TYR A 208 22.82 20.91 -6.85
CA TYR A 208 21.86 21.27 -5.82
C TYR A 208 20.49 20.62 -6.03
N LYS A 209 19.95 20.70 -7.25
CA LYS A 209 18.64 20.13 -7.60
C LYS A 209 18.59 18.63 -7.33
N PHE A 210 19.63 17.91 -7.74
CA PHE A 210 19.70 16.46 -7.54
C PHE A 210 19.67 16.11 -6.05
N GLN A 211 20.54 16.72 -5.24
CA GLN A 211 20.59 16.43 -3.81
C GLN A 211 19.29 16.82 -3.11
N PHE A 212 18.70 17.98 -3.46
CA PHE A 212 17.39 18.39 -2.95
C PHE A 212 16.33 17.32 -3.24
N CYS A 213 16.21 16.89 -4.50
CA CYS A 213 15.25 15.88 -4.91
C CYS A 213 15.51 14.52 -4.24
N LEU A 214 16.78 14.13 -4.08
CA LEU A 214 17.18 12.90 -3.41
C LEU A 214 16.71 12.89 -1.94
N TYR A 215 17.01 13.93 -1.17
CA TYR A 215 16.62 14.01 0.24
C TYR A 215 15.11 14.17 0.42
N PHE A 216 14.46 14.97 -0.44
CA PHE A 216 12.99 15.06 -0.47
C PHE A 216 12.35 13.68 -0.76
N LEU A 217 12.83 12.96 -1.77
CA LEU A 217 12.30 11.66 -2.12
C LEU A 217 12.51 10.64 -1.00
N ALA A 218 13.63 10.72 -0.27
CA ALA A 218 13.88 9.87 0.90
C ALA A 218 12.85 10.04 2.02
N ASP A 219 12.34 11.26 2.21
CA ASP A 219 11.29 11.55 3.18
C ASP A 219 9.94 11.01 2.72
N VAL A 220 9.53 11.32 1.47
CA VAL A 220 8.23 10.86 0.93
C VAL A 220 8.18 9.34 0.88
N LEU A 221 9.22 8.69 0.33
CA LEU A 221 9.30 7.23 0.30
C LEU A 221 9.39 6.63 1.70
N GLY A 222 9.91 7.34 2.70
CA GLY A 222 9.87 6.92 4.10
C GLY A 222 8.43 6.74 4.59
N VAL A 223 7.60 7.77 4.43
CA VAL A 223 6.18 7.74 4.82
C VAL A 223 5.41 6.66 4.05
N MET A 224 5.64 6.58 2.74
CA MET A 224 4.98 5.59 1.89
C MET A 224 5.40 4.15 2.23
N ASN A 225 6.68 3.92 2.53
CA ASN A 225 7.17 2.60 2.96
C ASN A 225 6.56 2.17 4.29
N GLU A 226 6.43 3.09 5.27
CA GLU A 226 5.78 2.78 6.54
C GLU A 226 4.31 2.40 6.34
N LEU A 227 3.59 3.16 5.50
CA LEU A 227 2.21 2.85 5.12
C LEU A 227 2.11 1.47 4.45
N ASN A 228 2.99 1.19 3.50
CA ASN A 228 3.03 -0.08 2.78
C ASN A 228 3.29 -1.27 3.74
N LEU A 229 4.21 -1.12 4.69
CA LEU A 229 4.49 -2.15 5.70
C LEU A 229 3.28 -2.40 6.63
N LYS A 230 2.48 -1.38 6.95
CA LYS A 230 1.21 -1.58 7.68
C LYS A 230 0.25 -2.49 6.88
N PHE A 231 0.21 -2.34 5.55
CA PHE A 231 -0.65 -3.15 4.67
C PHE A 231 -0.11 -4.56 4.37
N GLN A 232 1.14 -4.85 4.71
CA GLN A 232 1.75 -6.18 4.55
C GLN A 232 1.71 -7.02 5.83
N LYS A 233 1.12 -6.51 6.92
CA LYS A 233 0.94 -7.29 8.15
C LYS A 233 0.08 -8.53 7.87
N ARG A 234 0.34 -9.60 8.62
CA ARG A 234 -0.41 -10.88 8.50
C ARG A 234 -1.92 -10.68 8.67
N GLU A 235 -2.31 -9.75 9.53
CA GLU A 235 -3.68 -9.34 9.75
C GLU A 235 -3.76 -7.84 9.53
N VAL A 236 -4.59 -7.42 8.56
CA VAL A 236 -4.87 -6.01 8.27
C VAL A 236 -6.34 -5.77 8.52
N ASP A 237 -6.64 -4.83 9.42
CA ASP A 237 -8.00 -4.39 9.62
C ASP A 237 -8.38 -3.35 8.55
N VAL A 238 -9.26 -3.74 7.65
CA VAL A 238 -9.63 -2.88 6.51
C VAL A 238 -10.42 -1.64 6.92
N THR A 239 -10.98 -1.61 8.13
CA THR A 239 -11.59 -0.40 8.68
C THR A 239 -10.55 0.66 9.07
N GLU A 240 -9.29 0.26 9.26
CA GLU A 240 -8.18 1.15 9.64
C GLU A 240 -7.37 1.63 8.45
N VAL A 241 -7.45 0.93 7.31
CA VAL A 241 -6.69 1.28 6.09
C VAL A 241 -6.88 2.74 5.68
N THR A 242 -8.12 3.24 5.69
CA THR A 242 -8.37 4.64 5.32
C THR A 242 -7.83 5.64 6.33
N LYS A 243 -7.80 5.25 7.62
CA LYS A 243 -7.17 6.07 8.66
C LYS A 243 -5.67 6.14 8.42
N ASP A 244 -5.02 5.00 8.15
CA ASP A 244 -3.59 4.96 7.84
C ASP A 244 -3.24 5.78 6.59
N ILE A 245 -4.09 5.76 5.56
CA ILE A 245 -3.95 6.60 4.36
C ILE A 245 -4.12 8.09 4.70
N ASP A 246 -5.14 8.45 5.48
CA ASP A 246 -5.39 9.83 5.89
C ASP A 246 -4.24 10.36 6.77
N GLU A 247 -3.67 9.54 7.65
CA GLU A 247 -2.48 9.86 8.43
C GLU A 247 -1.26 10.11 7.54
N ALA A 248 -0.93 9.18 6.63
CA ALA A 248 0.21 9.31 5.72
C ALA A 248 0.06 10.52 4.79
N THR A 249 -1.13 10.73 4.21
CA THR A 249 -1.38 11.90 3.35
C THR A 249 -1.44 13.20 4.13
N GLY A 250 -1.92 13.18 5.38
CA GLY A 250 -1.90 14.31 6.30
C GLY A 250 -0.47 14.72 6.65
N ASP A 251 0.40 13.74 6.93
CA ASP A 251 1.82 13.98 7.20
C ASP A 251 2.53 14.61 5.98
N LEU A 252 2.33 14.07 4.78
CA LEU A 252 2.87 14.67 3.54
C LEU A 252 2.34 16.09 3.29
N ARG A 253 1.04 16.34 3.53
CA ARG A 253 0.43 17.68 3.41
C ARG A 253 1.05 18.66 4.38
N HIS A 254 1.15 18.27 5.65
CA HIS A 254 1.71 19.10 6.70
C HIS A 254 3.16 19.47 6.37
N ARG A 255 3.98 18.49 5.95
CA ARG A 255 5.41 18.70 5.63
C ARG A 255 5.66 19.59 4.42
N TYR A 256 4.87 19.45 3.36
CA TYR A 256 5.23 19.98 2.03
C TYR A 256 4.20 20.90 1.39
N LEU A 257 2.97 20.98 1.92
CA LEU A 257 1.89 21.80 1.34
C LEU A 257 1.34 22.87 2.29
N GLU A 258 1.41 22.66 3.61
CA GLU A 258 0.77 23.53 4.62
C GLU A 258 1.77 24.29 5.50
N CYS A 259 3.05 23.88 5.54
CA CYS A 259 4.07 24.55 6.35
C CYS A 259 4.47 25.90 5.72
N GLY A 260 3.89 27.00 6.22
CA GLY A 260 4.05 28.35 5.68
C GLY A 260 5.41 29.02 5.93
N GLU A 261 6.31 28.40 6.70
CA GLU A 261 7.62 29.00 7.02
C GLU A 261 8.75 28.46 6.13
N VAL A 262 8.83 27.13 5.92
CA VAL A 262 9.87 26.48 5.11
C VAL A 262 9.40 25.13 4.56
N PHE A 263 9.40 24.96 3.22
CA PHE A 263 9.16 23.66 2.57
C PHE A 263 10.11 22.59 3.12
N GLY A 264 9.55 21.57 3.79
CA GLY A 264 10.32 20.49 4.42
C GLY A 264 11.26 20.91 5.55
N GLY A 265 11.24 22.18 5.99
CA GLY A 265 12.11 22.71 7.05
C GLY A 265 11.45 22.83 8.42
N GLY A 266 10.12 22.74 8.50
CA GLY A 266 9.37 22.83 9.77
C GLY A 266 9.22 21.52 10.56
N VAL A 267 9.74 20.40 10.05
CA VAL A 267 9.69 19.09 10.72
C VAL A 267 11.12 18.61 10.96
N GLU A 268 11.60 18.76 12.20
CA GLU A 268 12.91 18.27 12.63
C GLU A 268 13.01 16.75 12.42
N GLY A 269 14.21 16.29 12.02
CA GLY A 269 14.50 14.86 11.85
C GLY A 269 14.23 14.29 10.44
N THR A 270 13.82 15.11 9.48
CA THR A 270 13.70 14.72 8.06
C THR A 270 15.02 14.85 7.31
N TRP A 271 15.16 14.13 6.21
CA TRP A 271 16.33 14.21 5.34
C TRP A 271 16.47 15.58 4.69
N LEU A 272 15.36 16.13 4.19
CA LEU A 272 15.38 17.44 3.53
C LEU A 272 15.67 18.57 4.52
N SER A 273 15.13 18.54 5.74
CA SER A 273 15.44 19.55 6.76
C SER A 273 16.93 19.55 7.11
N ALA A 274 17.53 18.37 7.31
CA ALA A 274 18.97 18.23 7.58
C ALA A 274 19.83 18.77 6.42
N PHE A 275 19.44 18.49 5.18
CA PHE A 275 20.09 19.07 4.00
C PHE A 275 19.98 20.60 3.99
N LEU A 276 18.77 21.15 4.15
CA LEU A 276 18.55 22.60 4.14
C LEU A 276 19.23 23.32 5.29
N ALA A 277 19.35 22.70 6.46
CA ALA A 277 20.10 23.26 7.60
C ALA A 277 21.59 23.42 7.29
N VAL A 278 22.17 22.48 6.54
CA VAL A 278 23.60 22.52 6.18
C VAL A 278 23.85 23.42 4.98
N TYR A 279 23.00 23.37 3.94
CA TYR A 279 23.31 23.98 2.66
C TYR A 279 22.49 25.24 2.36
N GLY A 280 21.42 25.49 3.10
CA GLY A 280 20.57 26.65 2.93
C GLY A 280 19.87 26.70 1.57
N ARG A 281 19.46 27.91 1.19
CA ARG A 281 18.74 28.20 -0.07
C ARG A 281 19.65 28.70 -1.19
N GLY A 282 20.95 28.87 -0.93
CA GLY A 282 21.94 29.25 -1.93
C GLY A 282 22.68 28.02 -2.42
N GLY A 283 22.50 27.62 -3.68
CA GLY A 283 23.00 26.36 -4.24
C GLY A 283 24.50 26.31 -4.52
N SER A 284 25.32 27.05 -3.76
CA SER A 284 26.77 26.98 -3.86
C SER A 284 27.46 27.01 -2.51
N LYS A 285 27.87 25.82 -2.04
CA LYS A 285 28.65 25.64 -0.81
C LYS A 285 29.77 24.63 -1.05
N ARG A 286 30.97 24.94 -0.54
CA ARG A 286 32.07 23.98 -0.48
C ARG A 286 31.79 22.97 0.63
N VAL A 287 31.69 21.70 0.26
CA VAL A 287 31.43 20.61 1.19
C VAL A 287 32.74 19.87 1.45
N LYS A 288 33.12 19.77 2.72
CA LYS A 288 34.34 19.06 3.13
C LYS A 288 33.97 17.68 3.64
N VAL A 289 34.61 16.67 3.07
CA VAL A 289 34.45 15.27 3.47
C VAL A 289 35.77 14.79 4.10
N ARG A 290 35.73 14.24 5.33
CA ARG A 290 36.93 13.76 6.08
C ARG A 290 37.12 12.24 5.92
N GLY A 291 38.36 11.75 6.06
CA GLY A 291 38.72 10.33 5.98
C GLY A 291 39.16 9.67 7.31
N ILE A 292 39.52 8.36 7.29
CA ILE A 292 39.61 7.45 8.47
C ILE A 292 40.62 7.87 9.54
N ASP A 293 41.72 8.57 9.23
CA ASP A 293 42.88 8.54 10.13
C ASP A 293 43.15 9.85 10.89
N GLY A 294 42.20 10.79 10.91
CA GLY A 294 42.43 12.13 11.47
C GLY A 294 43.43 12.99 10.67
N ASN A 295 44.16 12.40 9.71
CA ASN A 295 44.90 13.08 8.65
C ASN A 295 44.00 13.18 7.39
N PRO A 296 43.52 14.39 7.05
CA PRO A 296 42.43 14.53 6.10
C PRO A 296 42.94 14.67 4.67
N VAL A 297 42.65 13.70 3.81
CA VAL A 297 42.36 14.08 2.42
C VAL A 297 40.99 14.73 2.46
N THR A 298 40.99 16.05 2.62
CA THR A 298 39.74 16.84 2.58
C THR A 298 39.28 16.86 1.14
N HIS A 299 38.36 15.97 0.77
CA HIS A 299 37.69 16.08 -0.51
C HIS A 299 36.72 17.27 -0.42
N THR A 300 37.00 18.29 -1.22
CA THR A 300 36.15 19.48 -1.33
C THR A 300 35.48 19.47 -2.67
N TYR A 301 34.16 19.30 -2.68
CA TYR A 301 33.37 19.58 -3.87
C TYR A 301 32.58 20.88 -3.64
N THR A 302 32.39 21.62 -4.72
CA THR A 302 31.49 22.77 -4.70
C THR A 302 30.17 22.27 -5.26
N MET A 303 29.13 22.31 -4.44
CA MET A 303 27.79 22.09 -4.96
C MET A 303 27.48 23.25 -5.92
N HIS A 304 27.00 22.96 -7.11
CA HIS A 304 26.80 24.00 -8.13
C HIS A 304 25.34 24.08 -8.57
N GLU A 305 24.93 25.29 -8.96
CA GLU A 305 23.73 25.56 -9.75
C GLU A 305 24.08 25.62 -11.26
N LYS A 306 24.93 24.71 -11.78
CA LYS A 306 25.44 24.77 -13.17
C LYS A 306 24.77 23.80 -14.14
N GLN A 307 24.89 24.15 -15.42
CA GLN A 307 24.40 23.43 -16.60
C GLN A 307 25.18 22.14 -16.85
N ILE A 308 24.48 21.01 -17.02
CA ILE A 308 25.07 19.71 -17.34
C ILE A 308 24.30 19.12 -18.52
N ASP A 309 24.95 19.05 -19.69
CA ASP A 309 24.59 18.26 -20.88
C ASP A 309 23.09 18.12 -21.20
N GLY A 310 22.41 19.25 -21.42
CA GLY A 310 21.05 19.27 -21.99
C GLY A 310 19.92 18.77 -21.07
N HIS A 311 20.24 18.25 -19.87
CA HIS A 311 19.26 17.87 -18.86
C HIS A 311 19.00 19.05 -17.92
N ALA A 312 17.73 19.31 -17.60
CA ALA A 312 17.30 20.46 -16.80
C ALA A 312 17.65 20.37 -15.30
N PHE A 313 18.90 20.09 -14.94
CA PHE A 313 19.35 20.04 -13.53
C PHE A 313 19.69 21.41 -12.93
N HIS A 314 19.38 22.48 -13.65
CA HIS A 314 19.35 23.87 -13.17
C HIS A 314 18.04 24.10 -12.42
N SER A 315 18.10 24.31 -11.11
CA SER A 315 16.93 24.74 -10.36
C SER A 315 17.38 25.42 -9.10
N LYS A 316 16.99 26.70 -8.96
CA LYS A 316 17.12 27.37 -7.67
C LYS A 316 16.17 26.69 -6.67
N TYR A 317 16.34 26.99 -5.39
CA TYR A 317 15.43 26.51 -4.36
C TYR A 317 13.93 26.60 -4.74
N PRO A 318 13.41 27.72 -5.29
CA PRO A 318 11.98 27.82 -5.66
C PRO A 318 11.54 26.85 -6.76
N ASP A 319 12.45 26.48 -7.66
CA ASP A 319 12.15 25.51 -8.73
C ASP A 319 12.06 24.10 -8.16
N CYS A 320 13.00 23.75 -7.28
CA CYS A 320 13.01 22.47 -6.56
C CYS A 320 11.75 22.33 -5.69
N GLU A 321 11.38 23.39 -4.98
CA GLU A 321 10.17 23.46 -4.17
C GLU A 321 8.90 23.25 -5.01
N ARG A 322 8.78 23.92 -6.17
CA ARG A 322 7.64 23.74 -7.07
C ARG A 322 7.53 22.29 -7.57
N LEU A 323 8.64 21.70 -7.99
CA LEU A 323 8.72 20.32 -8.45
C LEU A 323 8.27 19.34 -7.35
N CYS A 324 8.86 19.47 -6.16
CA CYS A 324 8.58 18.56 -5.03
C CYS A 324 7.16 18.76 -4.47
N THR A 325 6.63 19.99 -4.52
CA THR A 325 5.22 20.29 -4.23
C THR A 325 4.30 19.56 -5.19
N GLN A 326 4.60 19.58 -6.49
CA GLN A 326 3.80 18.90 -7.51
C GLN A 326 3.84 17.38 -7.30
N PHE A 327 5.03 16.80 -7.10
CA PHE A 327 5.20 15.39 -6.78
C PHE A 327 4.38 14.97 -5.55
N THR A 328 4.35 15.80 -4.50
CA THR A 328 3.55 15.53 -3.29
C THR A 328 2.06 15.54 -3.60
N LYS A 329 1.57 16.52 -4.36
CA LYS A 329 0.17 16.61 -4.79
C LYS A 329 -0.22 15.38 -5.61
N ASP A 330 0.62 14.98 -6.55
CA ASP A 330 0.39 13.84 -7.42
C ASP A 330 0.38 12.54 -6.62
N THR A 331 1.34 12.34 -5.70
CA THR A 331 1.38 11.17 -4.79
C THR A 331 0.07 11.06 -4.00
N ILE A 332 -0.38 12.15 -3.38
CA ILE A 332 -1.64 12.16 -2.62
C ILE A 332 -2.85 11.90 -3.53
N SER A 333 -2.87 12.51 -4.71
CA SER A 333 -3.96 12.38 -5.68
C SER A 333 -4.09 10.95 -6.21
N PHE A 334 -2.99 10.37 -6.67
CA PHE A 334 -2.94 8.99 -7.15
C PHE A 334 -3.28 8.00 -6.03
N LEU A 335 -2.78 8.20 -4.81
CA LEU A 335 -3.10 7.33 -3.68
C LEU A 335 -4.60 7.36 -3.36
N LYS A 336 -5.21 8.55 -3.32
CA LYS A 336 -6.66 8.69 -3.08
C LYS A 336 -7.47 8.05 -4.20
N THR A 337 -7.10 8.29 -5.45
CA THR A 337 -7.79 7.76 -6.63
C THR A 337 -7.72 6.24 -6.66
N ARG A 338 -6.53 5.68 -6.42
CA ARG A 338 -6.31 4.24 -6.33
C ARG A 338 -6.89 3.61 -5.08
N MET A 339 -7.52 4.34 -4.16
CA MET A 339 -8.14 3.80 -2.93
C MET A 339 -9.61 4.27 -2.75
N LEU A 340 -10.21 4.81 -3.82
CA LEU A 340 -11.55 5.44 -3.78
C LEU A 340 -12.65 4.51 -3.25
N ASP A 341 -12.59 3.24 -3.59
CA ASP A 341 -13.51 2.17 -3.20
C ASP A 341 -13.44 1.84 -1.70
N LEU A 342 -12.29 2.04 -1.05
CA LEU A 342 -12.13 1.82 0.40
C LEU A 342 -12.79 2.92 1.24
N ASN A 343 -13.11 4.06 0.64
CA ASN A 343 -13.67 5.22 1.35
C ASN A 343 -15.00 4.94 2.06
N ASN A 344 -15.79 3.99 1.56
CA ASN A 344 -17.06 3.60 2.16
C ASN A 344 -16.89 2.57 3.27
N LEU A 345 -15.71 1.95 3.40
CA LEU A 345 -15.38 1.03 4.49
C LEU A 345 -14.89 1.76 5.73
N ALA A 346 -14.38 2.99 5.58
CA ALA A 346 -13.87 3.88 6.62
C ALA A 346 -14.95 4.30 7.63
N PRO A 347 -14.98 3.74 8.84
CA PRO A 347 -16.03 4.09 9.77
C PRO A 347 -15.61 5.28 10.66
N THR A 348 -14.34 5.71 10.61
CA THR A 348 -13.87 7.00 11.17
C THR A 348 -14.57 8.21 10.53
N LYS A 349 -15.10 8.09 9.31
CA LYS A 349 -15.93 9.13 8.68
C LYS A 349 -17.29 9.30 9.35
N LEU A 350 -17.84 8.24 9.96
CA LEU A 350 -19.00 8.37 10.83
C LEU A 350 -18.61 9.21 12.06
N PHE A 351 -17.48 8.92 12.70
CA PHE A 351 -17.05 9.54 13.96
C PHE A 351 -16.35 10.91 13.86
N ARG A 352 -16.50 11.67 12.77
CA ARG A 352 -16.01 13.06 12.77
C ARG A 352 -16.76 13.86 13.83
N VAL A 353 -16.08 14.19 14.94
CA VAL A 353 -16.62 14.89 16.11
C VAL A 353 -17.35 16.17 15.71
N SER A 354 -16.79 16.97 14.79
CA SER A 354 -17.40 18.20 14.28
C SER A 354 -18.67 17.99 13.46
N LYS A 355 -18.94 16.76 13.01
CA LYS A 355 -20.07 16.39 12.16
C LYS A 355 -20.97 15.33 12.81
N TRP A 356 -20.75 14.95 14.06
CA TRP A 356 -21.52 13.89 14.71
C TRP A 356 -22.87 14.42 15.23
N PRO A 357 -24.02 13.87 14.81
CA PRO A 357 -25.32 14.39 15.22
C PRO A 357 -25.61 14.16 16.71
N ARG A 358 -26.11 15.19 17.40
CA ARG A 358 -26.57 15.09 18.80
C ARG A 358 -27.85 14.24 18.92
N MET A 359 -28.73 14.31 17.91
CA MET A 359 -30.03 13.62 17.91
C MET A 359 -29.89 12.16 17.47
N LYS A 360 -30.43 11.23 18.27
CA LYS A 360 -30.39 9.77 18.01
C LYS A 360 -30.92 9.39 16.62
N GLN A 361 -32.04 9.96 16.18
CA GLN A 361 -32.62 9.70 14.84
C GLN A 361 -31.67 10.08 13.69
N GLN A 362 -30.89 11.16 13.85
CA GLN A 362 -29.90 11.57 12.85
C GLN A 362 -28.67 10.65 12.86
N ARG A 363 -28.30 10.11 14.03
CA ARG A 363 -27.26 9.07 14.14
C ARG A 363 -27.70 7.77 13.47
N GLU A 364 -28.93 7.34 13.69
CA GLU A 364 -29.53 6.16 13.03
C GLU A 364 -29.60 6.32 11.51
N LYS A 365 -29.98 7.52 11.02
CA LYS A 365 -29.98 7.82 9.58
C LYS A 365 -28.58 7.71 8.97
N LYS A 366 -27.57 8.32 9.60
CA LYS A 366 -26.17 8.23 9.14
C LYS A 366 -25.63 6.79 9.16
N LEU A 367 -25.95 6.03 10.19
CA LEU A 367 -25.57 4.62 10.30
C LEU A 367 -26.20 3.79 9.18
N LYS A 368 -27.50 4.01 8.88
CA LYS A 368 -28.18 3.36 7.76
C LYS A 368 -27.57 3.72 6.41
N GLU A 369 -27.25 5.00 6.18
CA GLU A 369 -26.57 5.46 4.95
C GLU A 369 -25.20 4.78 4.77
N TYR A 370 -24.41 4.68 5.86
CA TYR A 370 -23.12 3.98 5.82
C TYR A 370 -23.27 2.48 5.53
N LEU A 371 -24.21 1.80 6.22
CA LEU A 371 -24.47 0.38 6.00
C LEU A 371 -24.96 0.12 4.57
N HIS A 372 -25.76 1.03 4.00
CA HIS A 372 -26.19 0.96 2.62
C HIS A 372 -25.02 1.17 1.64
N GLY A 373 -24.09 2.07 1.95
CA GLY A 373 -22.84 2.26 1.18
C GLY A 373 -21.91 1.04 1.25
N CYS A 374 -21.80 0.40 2.41
CA CYS A 374 -21.13 -0.91 2.54
C CYS A 374 -21.87 -1.98 1.75
N SER A 375 -23.20 -1.90 1.68
CA SER A 375 -24.01 -2.83 0.89
C SER A 375 -23.78 -2.73 -0.61
N ALA A 376 -23.67 -1.51 -1.14
CA ALA A 376 -23.30 -1.31 -2.55
C ALA A 376 -21.88 -1.81 -2.88
N LEU A 377 -21.00 -1.92 -1.87
CA LEU A 377 -19.70 -2.58 -2.00
C LEU A 377 -19.79 -4.11 -1.92
N PHE A 378 -20.84 -4.67 -1.30
CA PHE A 378 -21.05 -6.12 -1.31
C PHE A 378 -21.30 -6.65 -2.73
N ASP A 379 -22.03 -5.87 -3.53
CA ASP A 379 -22.33 -6.17 -4.94
C ASP A 379 -21.17 -5.88 -5.90
N ASN A 380 -20.04 -5.37 -5.38
CA ASN A 380 -18.84 -5.02 -6.14
C ASN A 380 -17.58 -5.70 -5.55
N ARG A 381 -16.40 -5.44 -6.15
CA ARG A 381 -15.08 -6.07 -5.91
C ARG A 381 -14.61 -6.23 -4.44
N LEU A 382 -15.30 -5.72 -3.40
CA LEU A 382 -14.81 -5.67 -2.01
C LEU A 382 -15.73 -6.30 -0.95
N SER A 383 -16.68 -7.16 -1.29
CA SER A 383 -17.66 -7.73 -0.34
C SER A 383 -17.06 -8.40 0.91
N GLY A 384 -15.89 -9.03 0.84
CA GLY A 384 -15.23 -9.62 2.02
C GLY A 384 -14.81 -8.56 3.05
N PHE A 385 -14.29 -7.43 2.55
CA PHE A 385 -13.92 -6.29 3.38
C PHE A 385 -15.13 -5.49 3.84
N ALA A 386 -16.15 -5.36 2.99
CA ALA A 386 -17.44 -4.80 3.39
C ALA A 386 -18.08 -5.62 4.51
N LEU A 387 -17.91 -6.95 4.53
CA LEU A 387 -18.44 -7.81 5.59
C LEU A 387 -17.75 -7.54 6.92
N GLN A 388 -16.42 -7.51 6.93
CA GLN A 388 -15.63 -7.22 8.11
C GLN A 388 -15.94 -5.82 8.66
N ALA A 389 -16.02 -4.80 7.79
CA ALA A 389 -16.36 -3.44 8.18
C ALA A 389 -17.78 -3.33 8.75
N THR A 390 -18.76 -3.93 8.06
CA THR A 390 -20.17 -3.96 8.49
C THR A 390 -20.32 -4.67 9.84
N GLN A 391 -19.64 -5.81 10.02
CA GLN A 391 -19.62 -6.54 11.29
C GLN A 391 -19.02 -5.70 12.39
N LYS A 392 -17.81 -5.14 12.21
CA LYS A 392 -17.15 -4.31 13.24
C LYS A 392 -18.03 -3.12 13.64
N VAL A 393 -18.66 -2.46 12.66
CA VAL A 393 -19.59 -1.35 12.93
C VAL A 393 -20.83 -1.80 13.67
N LEU A 394 -21.57 -2.80 13.21
CA LEU A 394 -22.82 -3.25 13.85
C LEU A 394 -22.60 -3.81 15.26
N VAL A 395 -21.48 -4.50 15.46
CA VAL A 395 -21.18 -5.24 16.68
C VAL A 395 -20.51 -4.37 17.73
N THR A 396 -19.51 -3.60 17.31
CA THR A 396 -18.63 -2.90 18.24
C THR A 396 -19.06 -1.44 18.38
N TRP A 397 -19.40 -0.79 17.26
CA TRP A 397 -19.54 0.66 17.23
C TRP A 397 -20.99 1.13 17.29
N ALA A 398 -21.94 0.45 16.66
CA ALA A 398 -23.36 0.82 16.63
C ALA A 398 -24.00 0.88 18.04
N PRO A 399 -23.71 -0.04 18.99
CA PRO A 399 -24.20 0.09 20.36
C PRO A 399 -23.66 1.36 21.05
N GLN A 400 -22.42 1.73 20.77
CA GLN A 400 -21.78 2.93 21.31
C GLN A 400 -22.34 4.21 20.63
N MET A 401 -22.52 4.19 19.31
CA MET A 401 -23.09 5.26 18.47
C MET A 401 -24.52 5.65 18.88
N LEU A 402 -25.31 4.70 19.38
CA LEU A 402 -26.71 4.90 19.75
C LEU A 402 -26.90 5.30 21.22
N SER A 403 -25.85 5.25 22.04
CA SER A 403 -25.89 5.58 23.47
C SER A 403 -25.99 7.10 23.74
N HIS A 404 -26.52 7.47 24.91
CA HIS A 404 -26.75 8.86 25.31
C HIS A 404 -25.55 9.54 26.00
N HIS A 405 -24.48 8.80 26.34
CA HIS A 405 -23.35 9.27 27.18
C HIS A 405 -22.05 9.54 26.40
N ALA A 406 -22.15 9.96 25.15
CA ALA A 406 -21.00 10.10 24.25
C ALA A 406 -20.00 11.22 24.63
N ASP A 407 -20.26 12.05 25.65
CA ASP A 407 -19.66 13.38 25.68
C ASP A 407 -18.35 13.54 26.48
N GLU A 408 -17.93 12.63 27.38
CA GLU A 408 -16.60 12.81 28.03
C GLU A 408 -15.79 11.51 28.24
N GLY A 409 -16.41 10.41 28.70
CA GLY A 409 -15.72 9.12 28.87
C GLY A 409 -15.51 8.32 27.57
N PHE A 410 -16.32 8.58 26.54
CA PHE A 410 -16.23 7.89 25.25
C PHE A 410 -14.99 8.32 24.45
N HIS A 411 -14.60 9.60 24.57
CA HIS A 411 -13.42 10.15 23.91
C HIS A 411 -12.11 9.60 24.50
N GLN A 412 -12.03 9.42 25.82
CA GLN A 412 -10.89 8.79 26.49
C GLN A 412 -10.88 7.26 26.29
N GLY A 413 -12.06 6.64 26.27
CA GLY A 413 -12.24 5.21 26.00
C GLY A 413 -11.87 4.80 24.58
N LEU A 414 -12.11 5.65 23.58
CA LEU A 414 -11.68 5.41 22.19
C LEU A 414 -10.15 5.33 22.07
N THR A 415 -9.43 6.18 22.79
CA THR A 415 -7.96 6.22 22.82
C THR A 415 -7.37 4.99 23.50
N ASN A 416 -8.00 4.51 24.58
CA ASN A 416 -7.58 3.31 25.29
C ASN A 416 -7.95 1.99 24.57
N TYR A 417 -9.11 1.96 23.89
CA TYR A 417 -9.63 0.77 23.20
C TYR A 417 -8.90 0.48 21.87
N LEU A 418 -8.35 1.51 21.21
CA LEU A 418 -7.44 1.36 20.07
C LEU A 418 -6.11 0.66 20.45
N GLY A 419 -5.85 0.41 21.74
CA GLY A 419 -4.68 -0.30 22.24
C GLY A 419 -4.89 -1.78 22.58
N SER A 420 -6.12 -2.32 22.62
CA SER A 420 -6.33 -3.72 23.04
C SER A 420 -7.62 -4.34 22.49
N THR A 421 -7.54 -5.14 21.43
CA THR A 421 -8.74 -5.77 20.83
C THR A 421 -8.47 -7.16 20.25
N GLU A 422 -8.07 -8.11 21.10
CA GLU A 422 -8.07 -9.56 20.76
C GLU A 422 -9.21 -10.34 21.46
N SER A 423 -9.76 -9.82 22.56
CA SER A 423 -10.72 -10.53 23.42
C SER A 423 -12.20 -10.29 23.07
N THR A 424 -12.55 -9.13 22.51
CA THR A 424 -13.95 -8.75 22.24
C THR A 424 -14.55 -9.47 21.01
N LEU A 425 -13.73 -9.83 20.02
CA LEU A 425 -14.19 -10.50 18.79
C LEU A 425 -14.70 -11.93 19.05
N ARG A 426 -14.22 -12.61 20.09
CA ARG A 426 -14.64 -13.98 20.45
C ARG A 426 -16.06 -14.05 21.00
N ALA A 427 -16.53 -13.02 21.72
CA ALA A 427 -17.85 -13.04 22.36
C ALA A 427 -19.01 -12.82 21.37
N LEU A 428 -18.72 -12.32 20.17
CA LEU A 428 -19.73 -11.81 19.24
C LEU A 428 -20.04 -12.71 18.04
N SER A 429 -19.11 -13.59 17.66
CA SER A 429 -19.37 -14.66 16.68
C SER A 429 -20.55 -15.55 17.11
N CYS A 430 -20.70 -15.82 18.41
CA CYS A 430 -21.80 -16.64 18.95
C CYS A 430 -23.18 -15.96 18.87
N ARG A 431 -23.25 -14.61 18.89
CA ARG A 431 -24.55 -13.89 18.88
C ARG A 431 -25.08 -13.62 17.47
N LEU A 432 -24.20 -13.51 16.48
CA LEU A 432 -24.59 -13.32 15.07
C LEU A 432 -25.24 -14.57 14.46
N ALA A 433 -24.81 -15.77 14.88
CA ALA A 433 -25.45 -17.02 14.49
C ALA A 433 -26.92 -17.12 14.95
N GLN A 434 -27.25 -16.53 16.10
CA GLN A 434 -28.63 -16.49 16.63
C GLN A 434 -29.50 -15.43 15.94
N TRP A 435 -28.91 -14.37 15.40
CA TRP A 435 -29.67 -13.30 14.73
C TRP A 435 -30.10 -13.68 13.30
N SER A 436 -29.23 -14.33 12.54
CA SER A 436 -29.54 -14.83 11.19
C SER A 436 -30.68 -15.85 11.17
N VAL A 437 -30.75 -16.72 12.19
CA VAL A 437 -31.85 -17.71 12.34
C VAL A 437 -33.20 -17.02 12.61
N ASN A 438 -33.20 -15.90 13.34
CA ASN A 438 -34.42 -15.19 13.70
C ASN A 438 -35.00 -14.33 12.55
N GLU A 439 -34.18 -13.88 11.59
CA GLU A 439 -34.70 -13.23 10.38
C GLU A 439 -35.31 -14.22 9.38
N ALA A 440 -34.72 -15.40 9.21
CA ALA A 440 -35.27 -16.44 8.32
C ALA A 440 -36.65 -16.93 8.77
N SER A 441 -36.94 -16.90 10.08
CA SER A 441 -38.27 -17.20 10.63
C SER A 441 -39.30 -16.07 10.48
N ARG A 442 -38.87 -14.81 10.23
CA ARG A 442 -39.77 -13.67 10.06
C ARG A 442 -40.24 -13.46 8.61
N GLY A 443 -39.56 -14.07 7.64
CA GLY A 443 -39.91 -14.00 6.22
C GLY A 443 -41.01 -14.96 5.73
N ARG A 444 -41.60 -15.80 6.59
CA ARG A 444 -42.62 -16.80 6.17
C ARG A 444 -44.07 -16.50 6.58
N THR A 445 -44.37 -15.33 7.12
CA THR A 445 -45.75 -15.00 7.56
C THR A 445 -46.20 -13.63 7.09
N SER A 446 -46.37 -13.43 5.78
CA SER A 446 -47.33 -12.43 5.24
C SER A 446 -47.38 -12.45 3.70
N SER A 447 -48.21 -13.31 3.11
CA SER A 447 -48.99 -12.99 1.90
C SER A 447 -49.89 -14.16 1.49
N SER A 448 -51.09 -14.22 2.05
CA SER A 448 -52.22 -14.96 1.45
C SER A 448 -53.48 -14.12 1.66
N HIS A 449 -54.03 -13.66 0.54
CA HIS A 449 -55.33 -12.99 0.23
C HIS A 449 -54.96 -12.02 -0.91
N GLY A 450 -55.30 -12.20 -2.19
CA GLY A 450 -56.33 -12.97 -2.87
C GLY A 450 -56.87 -12.04 -3.96
N CYS A 451 -56.52 -12.26 -5.24
CA CYS A 451 -57.29 -11.75 -6.38
C CYS A 451 -56.87 -12.52 -7.63
N GLY A 452 -57.82 -13.26 -8.20
CA GLY A 452 -57.61 -14.09 -9.39
C GLY A 452 -58.09 -13.38 -10.66
N VAL A 453 -57.47 -13.73 -11.79
CA VAL A 453 -58.07 -13.69 -13.12
C VAL A 453 -57.55 -14.91 -13.90
N ARG A 454 -58.47 -15.58 -14.60
CA ARG A 454 -58.34 -16.83 -15.36
C ARG A 454 -57.72 -16.63 -16.75
N CYS A 455 -57.25 -17.76 -17.31
CA CYS A 455 -57.16 -18.22 -18.72
C CYS A 455 -55.72 -18.59 -19.11
N ALA A 456 -55.42 -19.72 -19.76
CA ALA A 456 -56.21 -20.84 -20.26
C ALA A 456 -55.28 -22.07 -20.41
N MET A 457 -55.85 -23.27 -20.28
CA MET A 457 -55.21 -24.56 -20.59
C MET A 457 -54.84 -24.67 -22.08
N ARG A 458 -53.72 -25.34 -22.37
CA ARG A 458 -53.70 -26.50 -23.27
C ARG A 458 -52.46 -27.36 -23.02
N ALA A 459 -52.74 -28.64 -22.77
CA ALA A 459 -51.79 -29.74 -22.69
C ALA A 459 -51.40 -30.20 -24.11
N SER A 460 -50.17 -30.73 -24.25
CA SER A 460 -49.95 -32.07 -24.83
C SER A 460 -48.47 -32.42 -24.79
N SER A 461 -48.21 -33.56 -24.17
CA SER A 461 -47.08 -34.47 -24.33
C SER A 461 -46.45 -34.53 -25.72
N SER A 462 -45.11 -34.48 -25.76
CA SER A 462 -44.20 -35.32 -26.55
C SER A 462 -42.80 -35.17 -25.98
#